data_AF-A0A7X8ABH3-F1
#
_entry.id   AF-A0A7X8ABH3-F1
#
_cell.length_a   1.000
_cell.length_b   1.000
_cell.length_c   1.000
_cell.angle_alpha   90.00
_cell.angle_beta   90.00
_cell.angle_gamma   90.00
#
_symmetry.space_group_name_H-M   'P 1'
#
loop_
_entity.id
_entity.type
_entity.pdbx_description
1 polymer ?
#
loop_
_entity_poly.entity_id
_entity_poly.type
_entity_poly.pdbx_seq_one_letter_code
_entity_poly.pdbx_strand_id
1 'polypeptide(L)'
;MVHTREQMIFDRDKQALILDGKTLTAQDIAAIKSTDVEMPLPDVFNFLQRWFDESDYIAVHTSGSTGTPKTLQVEKNKMMQSARLTCEYLGLKEGDSALLCMNLRYIGAMMVVVRSLIRGLNLIVRQPSGHPLANVETSLTFA
;
A
#
# COMPACT_ATOMS: atom_id res chain seq x y z
N MET A 1 13.33 -30.49 3.76
CA MET A 1 13.62 -29.13 3.24
C MET A 1 12.61 -28.19 3.86
N VAL A 2 13.09 -27.15 4.53
CA VAL A 2 12.26 -26.21 5.31
C VAL A 2 11.40 -25.41 4.33
N HIS A 3 10.09 -25.65 4.30
CA HIS A 3 9.17 -24.66 3.76
C HIS A 3 9.23 -23.46 4.71
N THR A 4 9.95 -22.42 4.33
CA THR A 4 9.79 -21.10 4.94
C THR A 4 8.30 -20.78 4.83
N ARG A 5 7.57 -20.79 5.95
CA ARG A 5 6.20 -20.29 5.96
C ARG A 5 6.30 -18.83 5.56
N GLU A 6 5.85 -18.49 4.35
CA GLU A 6 5.72 -17.11 3.84
C GLU A 6 4.81 -16.33 4.79
N GLN A 7 5.39 -15.73 5.82
CA GLN A 7 4.68 -15.15 6.93
C GLN A 7 4.40 -13.68 6.66
N MET A 8 3.12 -13.30 6.72
CA MET A 8 2.76 -11.89 6.64
C MET A 8 3.31 -11.11 7.85
N ILE A 9 3.78 -9.90 7.61
CA ILE A 9 4.41 -9.04 8.61
C ILE A 9 3.36 -8.08 9.18
N PHE A 10 2.93 -8.32 10.43
CA PHE A 10 1.97 -7.45 11.14
C PHE A 10 2.64 -6.42 12.06
N ASP A 11 3.91 -6.65 12.40
CA ASP A 11 4.71 -5.68 13.13
C ASP A 11 5.15 -4.60 12.15
N ARG A 12 4.57 -3.40 12.30
CA ARG A 12 4.80 -2.27 11.39
C ARG A 12 6.27 -1.87 11.33
N ASP A 13 7.01 -1.97 12.43
CA ASP A 13 8.41 -1.56 12.47
C ASP A 13 9.33 -2.54 11.71
N LYS A 14 8.80 -3.72 11.37
CA LYS A 14 9.49 -4.75 10.56
C LYS A 14 9.01 -4.79 9.10
N GLN A 15 8.02 -3.98 8.73
CA GLN A 15 7.53 -3.94 7.35
C GLN A 15 8.49 -3.15 6.46
N ALA A 16 8.55 -3.53 5.20
CA ALA A 16 9.21 -2.78 4.13
C ALA A 16 8.30 -2.78 2.90
N LEU A 17 8.37 -1.71 2.11
CA LEU A 17 7.71 -1.64 0.81
C LEU A 17 8.68 -2.04 -0.28
N ILE A 18 8.27 -2.94 -1.19
CA ILE A 18 8.97 -3.16 -2.45
C ILE A 18 8.29 -2.26 -3.49
N LEU A 19 9.00 -1.27 -4.01
CA LEU A 19 8.52 -0.32 -5.00
C LEU A 19 9.34 -0.45 -6.27
N ASP A 20 8.72 -0.90 -7.36
CA ASP A 20 9.40 -1.20 -8.63
C ASP A 20 10.70 -2.02 -8.42
N GLY A 21 10.62 -3.05 -7.58
CA GLY A 21 11.73 -3.96 -7.23
C GLY A 21 12.73 -3.41 -6.19
N LYS A 22 12.60 -2.15 -5.77
CA LYS A 22 13.47 -1.56 -4.73
C LYS A 22 12.82 -1.68 -3.36
N THR A 23 13.55 -2.21 -2.39
CA THR A 23 13.06 -2.31 -1.00
C THR A 23 13.29 -0.99 -0.27
N LEU A 24 12.25 -0.50 0.40
CA LEU A 24 12.24 0.71 1.22
C LEU A 24 11.77 0.35 2.64
N THR A 25 12.64 0.53 3.62
CA THR A 25 12.34 0.35 5.04
C THR A 25 11.62 1.57 5.63
N ALA A 26 11.09 1.44 6.84
CA ALA A 26 10.54 2.58 7.58
C ALA A 26 11.57 3.71 7.75
N GLN A 27 12.86 3.38 7.95
CA GLN A 27 13.94 4.35 8.04
C GLN A 27 14.17 5.08 6.71
N ASP A 28 14.19 4.36 5.59
CA ASP A 28 14.35 4.97 4.25
C ASP A 28 13.20 5.94 3.97
N ILE A 29 11.97 5.54 4.30
CA ILE A 29 10.76 6.34 4.12
C ILE A 29 10.77 7.59 5.00
N ALA A 30 11.26 7.49 6.24
CA ALA A 30 11.39 8.63 7.14
C ALA A 30 12.43 9.65 6.66
N ALA A 31 13.48 9.20 5.96
CA ALA A 31 14.54 10.06 5.43
C ALA A 31 14.13 10.79 4.14
N ILE A 32 13.17 10.26 3.38
CA ILE A 32 12.71 10.83 2.11
C ILE A 32 11.59 11.84 2.37
N LYS A 33 11.77 13.07 1.89
CA LYS A 33 10.68 14.05 1.83
C LYS A 33 9.83 13.77 0.59
N SER A 34 8.52 13.81 0.73
CA SER A 34 7.60 13.61 -0.41
C SER A 34 7.71 14.69 -1.49
N THR A 35 8.34 15.84 -1.19
CA THR A 35 8.69 16.88 -2.15
C THR A 35 9.85 16.51 -3.08
N ASP A 36 10.65 15.51 -2.69
CA ASP A 36 11.89 15.14 -3.38
C ASP A 36 11.68 13.93 -4.30
N VAL A 37 10.43 13.42 -4.40
CA VAL A 37 10.05 12.30 -5.26
C VAL A 37 9.20 12.77 -6.43
N GLU A 38 9.44 12.18 -7.60
CA GLU A 38 8.69 12.50 -8.81
C GLU A 38 7.28 11.87 -8.77
N MET A 39 6.32 12.55 -9.40
CA MET A 39 4.96 12.03 -9.54
C MET A 39 4.98 10.67 -10.27
N PRO A 40 4.16 9.68 -9.86
CA PRO A 40 3.03 9.77 -8.91
C PRO A 40 3.37 9.40 -7.45
N LEU A 41 4.65 9.34 -7.07
CA LEU A 41 5.07 8.80 -5.77
C LEU A 41 4.80 9.68 -4.53
N PRO A 42 4.65 11.03 -4.58
CA PRO A 42 4.46 11.83 -3.37
C PRO A 42 3.32 11.35 -2.47
N ASP A 43 2.19 10.96 -3.05
CA ASP A 43 1.02 10.47 -2.30
C ASP A 43 1.31 9.15 -1.58
N VAL A 44 2.11 8.26 -2.20
CA VAL A 44 2.53 7.00 -1.61
C VAL A 44 3.43 7.28 -0.41
N PHE A 45 4.43 8.16 -0.55
CA PHE A 45 5.31 8.54 0.56
C PHE A 45 4.54 9.23 1.69
N ASN A 46 3.62 10.14 1.38
CA ASN A 46 2.75 10.78 2.38
C ASN A 46 1.87 9.77 3.13
N PHE A 47 1.38 8.72 2.45
CA PHE A 47 0.68 7.62 3.10
C PHE A 47 1.62 6.80 3.98
N LEU A 48 2.81 6.43 3.48
CA LEU A 48 3.76 5.60 4.23
C LEU A 48 4.28 6.30 5.48
N GLN A 49 4.55 7.60 5.44
CA GLN A 49 4.93 8.38 6.63
C GLN A 49 3.86 8.29 7.73
N ARG A 50 2.58 8.44 7.36
CA ARG A 50 1.45 8.24 8.29
C ARG A 50 1.27 6.77 8.66
N TRP A 51 1.64 5.83 7.80
CA TRP A 51 1.56 4.41 8.12
C TRP A 51 2.58 4.03 9.18
N PHE A 52 3.81 4.53 9.09
CA PHE A 52 4.91 4.21 10.00
C PHE A 52 5.00 5.11 11.25
N ASP A 53 4.21 6.18 11.35
CA ASP A 53 4.15 7.00 12.57
C ASP A 53 3.59 6.26 13.81
N GLU A 54 3.77 6.82 15.00
CA GLU A 54 3.35 6.18 16.25
C GLU A 54 1.83 6.03 16.41
N SER A 55 1.01 6.70 15.58
CA SER A 55 -0.45 6.62 15.68
C SER A 55 -0.95 5.23 15.33
N ASP A 56 -1.92 4.72 16.10
CA ASP A 56 -2.63 3.49 15.75
C ASP A 56 -3.66 3.68 14.62
N TYR A 57 -3.89 4.92 14.19
CA TYR A 57 -4.99 5.29 13.29
C TYR A 57 -4.51 6.00 12.03
N ILE A 58 -5.24 5.79 10.93
CA ILE A 58 -5.18 6.59 9.71
C ILE A 58 -6.53 7.28 9.47
N ALA A 59 -6.46 8.57 9.16
CA ALA A 59 -7.60 9.34 8.69
C ALA A 59 -7.94 8.94 7.24
N VAL A 60 -9.17 8.50 7.02
CA VAL A 60 -9.71 8.20 5.69
C VAL A 60 -10.88 9.13 5.38
N HIS A 61 -10.97 9.57 4.14
CA HIS A 61 -12.08 10.40 3.66
C HIS A 61 -13.04 9.54 2.86
N THR A 62 -14.28 9.47 3.31
CA THR A 62 -15.36 8.87 2.53
C THR A 62 -16.04 9.97 1.72
N SER A 63 -16.37 9.68 0.46
CA SER A 63 -17.03 10.61 -0.47
C SER A 63 -18.53 10.78 -0.17
N GLY A 64 -18.94 10.72 1.11
CA GLY A 64 -20.32 10.58 1.57
C GLY A 64 -21.35 11.12 0.58
N SER A 65 -22.22 10.23 0.10
CA SER A 65 -23.23 10.51 -0.94
C SER A 65 -24.19 11.67 -0.61
N THR A 66 -24.16 12.16 0.63
CA THR A 66 -24.99 13.25 1.16
C THR A 66 -24.26 14.60 1.25
N GLY A 67 -23.11 14.78 0.57
CA GLY A 67 -22.52 16.09 0.28
C GLY A 67 -21.47 16.63 1.26
N THR A 68 -21.38 16.11 2.49
CA THR A 68 -20.33 16.50 3.44
C THR A 68 -19.35 15.34 3.67
N PRO A 69 -18.09 15.46 3.18
CA PRO A 69 -17.05 14.47 3.46
C PRO A 69 -16.87 14.28 4.96
N LYS A 70 -17.05 13.05 5.44
CA LYS A 70 -16.73 12.68 6.83
C LYS A 70 -15.34 12.07 6.86
N THR A 71 -14.50 12.60 7.75
CA THR A 71 -13.23 11.96 8.12
C THR A 71 -13.53 10.85 9.10
N LEU A 72 -13.13 9.62 8.75
CA LEU A 72 -13.20 8.46 9.62
C LEU A 72 -11.77 8.11 10.06
N GLN A 73 -11.60 7.75 11.33
CA GLN A 73 -10.34 7.18 11.82
C GLN A 73 -10.43 5.66 11.71
N VAL A 74 -9.46 5.05 11.05
CA VAL A 74 -9.38 3.59 10.88
C VAL A 74 -8.12 3.08 11.57
N GLU A 75 -8.27 2.09 12.44
CA GLU A 75 -7.13 1.43 13.10
C GLU A 75 -6.27 0.71 12.05
N LYS A 76 -4.95 0.96 12.08
CA LYS A 76 -3.97 0.30 11.20
C LYS A 76 -4.01 -1.21 11.37
N ASN A 77 -4.23 -1.71 12.59
CA ASN A 77 -4.43 -3.14 12.86
C ASN A 77 -5.63 -3.73 12.10
N LYS A 78 -6.75 -3.02 12.03
CA LYS A 78 -7.92 -3.46 11.23
C LYS A 78 -7.61 -3.48 9.74
N MET A 79 -6.84 -2.50 9.24
CA MET A 79 -6.38 -2.49 7.85
C MET A 79 -5.47 -3.69 7.56
N MET A 80 -4.53 -4.02 8.45
CA MET A 80 -3.67 -5.21 8.27
C MET A 80 -4.47 -6.51 8.28
N GLN A 81 -5.47 -6.65 9.16
CA GLN A 81 -6.33 -7.85 9.16
C GLN A 81 -7.17 -7.97 7.89
N SER A 82 -7.72 -6.86 7.39
CA SER A 82 -8.45 -6.83 6.11
C SER A 82 -7.55 -7.18 4.92
N ALA A 83 -6.31 -6.68 4.93
CA ALA A 83 -5.31 -7.02 3.95
C ALA A 83 -4.96 -8.51 3.99
N ARG A 84 -4.80 -9.10 5.19
CA ARG A 84 -4.54 -10.54 5.37
C ARG A 84 -5.63 -11.38 4.70
N LEU A 85 -6.89 -11.10 5.03
CA LEU A 85 -8.03 -11.81 4.45
C LEU A 85 -8.07 -11.70 2.92
N THR A 86 -7.76 -10.51 2.38
CA THR A 86 -7.72 -10.32 0.92
C THR A 86 -6.60 -11.14 0.28
N CYS A 87 -5.38 -11.05 0.84
CA CYS A 87 -4.21 -11.76 0.31
C CYS A 87 -4.37 -13.28 0.38
N GLU A 88 -5.01 -13.80 1.44
CA GLU A 88 -5.36 -15.22 1.55
C GLU A 88 -6.42 -15.63 0.54
N TYR A 89 -7.49 -14.85 0.40
CA TYR A 89 -8.59 -15.14 -0.54
C TYR A 89 -8.12 -15.17 -2.00
N LEU A 90 -7.26 -14.22 -2.38
CA LEU A 90 -6.71 -14.12 -3.73
C LEU A 90 -5.49 -15.03 -3.96
N GLY A 91 -4.98 -15.70 -2.91
CA GLY A 91 -3.80 -16.54 -3.01
C GLY A 91 -2.51 -15.78 -3.34
N LEU A 92 -2.44 -14.48 -3.00
CA LEU A 92 -1.26 -13.65 -3.24
C LEU A 92 -0.09 -14.16 -2.41
N LYS A 93 1.12 -14.11 -2.98
CA LYS A 93 2.38 -14.57 -2.39
C LYS A 93 3.39 -13.43 -2.31
N GLU A 94 4.45 -13.65 -1.55
CA GLU A 94 5.59 -12.74 -1.53
C GLU A 94 6.20 -12.61 -2.94
N GLY A 95 6.56 -11.40 -3.34
CA GLY A 95 7.12 -11.10 -4.66
C GLY A 95 6.10 -10.95 -5.79
N ASP A 96 4.82 -11.28 -5.56
CA ASP A 96 3.75 -10.95 -6.52
C ASP A 96 3.68 -9.44 -6.77
N SER A 97 3.28 -9.04 -7.97
CA SER A 97 3.19 -7.61 -8.33
C SER A 97 1.76 -7.08 -8.19
N ALA A 98 1.63 -5.93 -7.52
CA ALA A 98 0.39 -5.21 -7.29
C ALA A 98 0.40 -3.86 -8.02
N LEU A 99 -0.64 -3.54 -8.77
CA LEU A 99 -0.78 -2.23 -9.41
C LEU A 99 -1.52 -1.25 -8.49
N LEU A 100 -0.93 -0.08 -8.28
CA LEU A 100 -1.61 1.09 -7.75
C LEU A 100 -1.80 2.13 -8.87
N CYS A 101 -3.01 2.19 -9.41
CA CYS A 101 -3.42 3.16 -10.43
C CYS A 101 -4.64 3.99 -10.01
N MET A 102 -4.85 4.13 -8.70
CA MET A 102 -5.96 4.86 -8.08
C MET A 102 -5.44 5.95 -7.15
N ASN A 103 -6.22 7.00 -6.92
CA ASN A 103 -5.83 8.08 -6.01
C ASN A 103 -5.89 7.61 -4.54
N LEU A 104 -4.81 7.83 -3.77
CA LEU A 104 -4.70 7.43 -2.36
C LEU A 104 -5.63 8.19 -1.40
N ARG A 105 -6.42 9.15 -1.87
CA ARG A 105 -7.55 9.70 -1.13
C ARG A 105 -8.63 8.65 -0.83
N TYR A 106 -8.70 7.58 -1.63
CA TYR A 106 -9.69 6.52 -1.48
C TYR A 106 -9.11 5.35 -0.69
N ILE A 107 -9.88 4.83 0.26
CA ILE A 107 -9.46 3.71 1.11
C ILE A 107 -9.08 2.46 0.30
N GLY A 108 -9.71 2.23 -0.86
CA GLY A 108 -9.36 1.11 -1.74
C GLY A 108 -7.90 1.17 -2.21
N ALA A 109 -7.42 2.36 -2.58
CA ALA A 109 -6.04 2.59 -2.98
C ALA A 109 -5.07 2.40 -1.80
N MET A 110 -5.43 2.91 -0.61
CA MET A 110 -4.63 2.71 0.61
C MET A 110 -4.45 1.22 0.92
N MET A 111 -5.52 0.43 0.76
CA MET A 111 -5.50 -1.01 1.02
C MET A 111 -4.60 -1.78 0.05
N VAL A 112 -4.37 -1.31 -1.19
CA VAL A 112 -3.37 -1.90 -2.10
C VAL A 112 -1.96 -1.78 -1.49
N VAL A 113 -1.64 -0.61 -0.93
CA VAL A 113 -0.34 -0.37 -0.27
C VAL A 113 -0.20 -1.25 0.98
N VAL A 114 -1.24 -1.33 1.83
CA VAL A 114 -1.21 -2.17 3.04
C VAL A 114 -1.06 -3.66 2.70
N ARG A 115 -1.75 -4.15 1.69
CA ARG A 115 -1.57 -5.53 1.19
C ARG A 115 -0.13 -5.78 0.76
N SER A 116 0.47 -4.80 0.07
CA SER A 116 1.85 -4.88 -0.39
C SER A 116 2.84 -4.92 0.78
N LEU A 117 2.64 -4.10 1.80
CA LEU A 117 3.47 -4.06 3.00
C LEU A 117 3.44 -5.37 3.79
N ILE A 118 2.25 -5.91 4.08
CA ILE A 118 2.15 -7.09 4.94
C ILE A 118 2.54 -8.39 4.21
N ARG A 119 2.36 -8.45 2.89
CA ARG A 119 2.60 -9.66 2.09
C ARG A 119 3.94 -9.63 1.34
N GLY A 120 4.62 -8.49 1.28
CA GLY A 120 5.85 -8.32 0.51
C GLY A 120 5.58 -8.33 -0.99
N LEU A 121 4.53 -7.63 -1.45
CA LEU A 121 4.25 -7.48 -2.87
C LEU A 121 5.14 -6.39 -3.48
N ASN A 122 5.50 -6.57 -4.74
CA ASN A 122 6.11 -5.53 -5.55
C ASN A 122 5.04 -4.54 -6.01
N LEU A 123 5.02 -3.35 -5.43
CA LEU A 123 4.08 -2.30 -5.76
C LEU A 123 4.55 -1.56 -7.03
N ILE A 124 3.70 -1.56 -8.05
CA ILE A 124 3.87 -0.80 -9.29
C ILE A 124 2.91 0.39 -9.24
N VAL A 125 3.44 1.62 -9.27
CA VAL A 125 2.61 2.82 -9.16
C VAL A 125 2.47 3.49 -10.53
N ARG A 126 1.24 3.79 -10.92
CA ARG A 126 0.93 4.52 -12.16
C ARG A 126 -0.08 5.63 -11.89
N GLN A 127 -0.01 6.67 -12.71
CA GLN A 127 -1.03 7.72 -12.66
C GLN A 127 -2.40 7.12 -13.02
N PRO A 128 -3.48 7.51 -12.32
CA PRO A 128 -4.83 7.15 -12.72
C PRO A 128 -5.11 7.60 -14.15
N SER A 129 -5.55 6.68 -15.01
CA SER A 129 -5.90 6.97 -16.40
C SER A 129 -6.95 5.98 -16.90
N GLY A 130 -7.54 6.26 -18.07
CA GLY A 130 -8.45 5.31 -18.74
C GLY A 130 -7.76 4.05 -19.28
N HIS A 131 -6.42 4.03 -19.31
CA HIS A 131 -5.60 2.92 -19.81
C HIS A 131 -4.49 2.56 -18.80
N PRO A 132 -4.83 2.14 -17.57
CA PRO A 132 -3.86 1.95 -16.48
C PRO A 132 -2.81 0.87 -16.76
N LEU A 133 -3.06 0.00 -17.75
CA LEU A 133 -2.17 -1.10 -18.15
C LEU A 133 -1.26 -0.76 -19.35
N ALA A 134 -1.45 0.39 -20.01
CA ALA A 134 -0.81 0.69 -21.31
C ALA A 134 0.73 0.71 -21.28
N ASN A 135 1.35 0.84 -20.11
CA ASN A 135 2.80 0.88 -19.92
C ASN A 135 3.23 0.01 -18.72
N VAL A 136 2.57 -1.12 -18.53
CA VAL A 136 2.94 -2.11 -17.51
C VAL A 136 3.55 -3.32 -18.21
N GLU A 137 4.87 -3.39 -18.21
CA GLU A 137 5.63 -4.53 -18.78
C GLU A 137 5.77 -5.68 -17.79
N THR A 138 5.56 -5.41 -16.50
CA THR A 138 5.61 -6.40 -15.41
C THR A 138 4.30 -7.20 -15.37
N SER A 139 4.39 -8.52 -15.22
CA SER A 139 3.21 -9.36 -14.98
C SER A 139 2.57 -8.98 -13.65
N LEU A 140 1.32 -8.52 -13.68
CA LEU A 140 0.54 -8.17 -12.49
C LEU A 140 -0.22 -9.39 -11.98
N THR A 141 -0.20 -9.58 -10.66
CA THR A 141 -1.01 -10.59 -9.97
C THR A 141 -2.25 -9.96 -9.33
N PHE A 142 -2.19 -8.67 -8.98
CA PHE A 142 -3.25 -7.92 -8.31
C PHE A 142 -3.31 -6.47 -8.82
N ALA A 143 -4.51 -5.90 -8.98
CA ALA A 143 -4.74 -4.50 -9.37
C ALA A 143 -6.02 -3.96 -8.72
#